data_AF-A0A7V0S428-F1
#
_entry.id   AF-A0A7V0S428-F1
#
_cell.length_a   1.000
_cell.length_b   1.000
_cell.length_c   1.000
_cell.angle_alpha   90.00
_cell.angle_beta   90.00
_cell.angle_gamma   90.00
#
_symmetry.space_group_name_H-M   'P 1'
#
loop_
_entity.id
_entity.type
_entity.pdbx_description
1 polymer ?
#
loop_
_entity_poly.entity_id
_entity_poly.type
_entity_poly.pdbx_seq_one_letter_code
_entity_poly.pdbx_strand_id
1 'polypeptide(L)'
;VVTIKMLEKLPYPKKLRRVPEYAGGHHEKLDGTGYPNHLKEDQLSPQARMMALADIFEALTARDRPYKKGKTLSEAMKIMSFMAKDKHIDPELFKIFVKEKLYLKYAEENMDPSQIDEVDPSLGQ
;
A
#
# COMPACT_ATOMS: atom_id res chain seq x y z
N VAL A 1 -17.54 -7.11 4.02
CA VAL A 1 -17.40 -5.79 4.69
C VAL A 1 -18.52 -4.84 4.24
N VAL A 2 -19.01 -3.97 5.13
CA VAL A 2 -20.13 -3.04 4.86
C VAL A 2 -19.80 -2.07 3.71
N THR A 3 -18.56 -1.58 3.65
CA THR A 3 -18.08 -0.66 2.59
C THR A 3 -18.27 -1.22 1.18
N ILE A 4 -17.85 -2.46 0.90
CA ILE A 4 -18.01 -3.08 -0.43
C ILE A 4 -19.49 -3.13 -0.82
N LYS A 5 -20.35 -3.61 0.09
CA LYS A 5 -21.79 -3.71 -0.15
C LYS A 5 -22.44 -2.34 -0.39
N MET A 6 -21.90 -1.26 0.19
CA MET A 6 -22.36 0.10 -0.06
C MET A 6 -21.91 0.58 -1.45
N LEU A 7 -20.63 0.42 -1.77
CA LEU A 7 -20.07 0.88 -3.05
C LEU A 7 -20.68 0.11 -4.24
N GLU A 8 -20.88 -1.20 -4.14
CA GLU A 8 -21.51 -2.01 -5.21
C GLU A 8 -22.93 -1.56 -5.58
N LYS A 9 -23.63 -0.89 -4.66
CA LYS A 9 -25.00 -0.38 -4.90
C LYS A 9 -25.02 0.99 -5.60
N LEU A 10 -23.88 1.65 -5.75
CA LEU A 10 -23.82 2.98 -6.35
C LEU A 10 -23.83 2.88 -7.89
N PRO A 11 -24.56 3.78 -8.59
CA PRO A 11 -24.66 3.76 -10.05
C PRO A 11 -23.42 4.39 -10.70
N TYR A 12 -22.30 3.68 -10.65
CA TYR A 12 -21.06 4.18 -11.26
C TYR A 12 -21.17 4.29 -12.78
N PRO A 13 -20.67 5.39 -13.38
CA PRO A 13 -20.44 5.42 -14.83
C PRO A 13 -19.43 4.34 -15.22
N LYS A 14 -19.45 3.87 -16.47
CA LYS A 14 -18.59 2.76 -16.95
C LYS A 14 -17.11 2.90 -16.56
N LYS A 15 -16.58 4.13 -16.57
CA LYS A 15 -15.20 4.45 -16.21
C LYS A 15 -14.85 4.22 -14.72
N LEU A 16 -15.85 4.17 -13.83
CA LEU A 16 -15.68 4.01 -12.38
C LEU A 16 -16.21 2.67 -11.85
N ARG A 17 -16.63 1.73 -12.71
CA ARG A 17 -17.25 0.46 -12.27
C ARG A 17 -16.37 -0.41 -11.36
N ARG A 18 -15.05 -0.17 -11.36
CA ARG A 18 -14.07 -0.92 -10.55
C ARG A 18 -13.77 -0.29 -9.19
N VAL A 19 -14.37 0.84 -8.86
CA VAL A 19 -14.19 1.49 -7.55
C VAL A 19 -14.50 0.55 -6.38
N PRO A 20 -15.58 -0.25 -6.38
CA PRO A 20 -15.84 -1.20 -5.29
C PRO A 20 -14.74 -2.25 -5.13
N GLU A 21 -14.18 -2.74 -6.24
CA GLU A 21 -13.08 -3.71 -6.24
C GLU A 21 -11.83 -3.10 -5.62
N TYR A 22 -11.41 -1.91 -6.06
CA TYR A 22 -10.20 -1.27 -5.56
C TYR A 22 -10.35 -0.90 -4.08
N ALA A 23 -11.41 -0.17 -3.73
CA ALA A 23 -11.66 0.26 -2.37
C ALA A 23 -11.97 -0.92 -1.43
N GLY A 24 -12.49 -2.03 -1.95
CA GLY A 24 -12.78 -3.22 -1.17
C GLY A 24 -11.58 -4.15 -0.98
N GLY A 25 -10.70 -4.23 -1.97
CA GLY A 25 -9.65 -5.23 -2.07
C GLY A 25 -8.27 -4.77 -1.60
N HIS A 26 -8.06 -3.50 -1.26
CA HIS A 26 -6.74 -3.00 -0.87
C HIS A 26 -6.24 -3.50 0.51
N HIS A 27 -7.10 -4.15 1.30
CA HIS A 27 -6.71 -4.86 2.53
C HIS A 27 -6.49 -6.37 2.32
N GLU A 28 -6.69 -6.86 1.09
CA GLU A 28 -6.30 -8.21 0.72
C GLU A 28 -4.77 -8.31 0.64
N LYS A 29 -4.25 -9.50 0.91
CA LYS A 29 -2.82 -9.81 0.87
C LYS A 29 -2.58 -10.92 -0.15
N LEU A 30 -1.42 -10.95 -0.81
CA LEU A 30 -1.19 -11.94 -1.86
C LEU A 30 -1.19 -13.39 -1.36
N ASP A 31 -0.84 -13.60 -0.09
CA ASP A 31 -0.88 -14.89 0.61
C ASP A 31 -2.30 -15.37 0.98
N GLY A 32 -3.33 -14.53 0.77
CA GLY A 32 -4.73 -14.82 1.11
C GLY A 32 -5.09 -14.61 2.59
N THR A 33 -4.16 -14.13 3.43
CA THR A 33 -4.44 -13.85 4.86
C THR A 33 -5.09 -12.48 5.09
N GLY A 34 -5.24 -11.69 4.03
CA GLY A 34 -5.92 -10.40 4.04
C GLY A 34 -7.44 -10.54 4.17
N TYR A 35 -8.14 -9.41 4.15
CA TYR A 35 -9.59 -9.37 4.29
C TYR A 35 -10.17 -8.38 3.27
N PRO A 36 -11.45 -8.49 2.89
CA PRO A 36 -12.50 -9.32 3.50
C PRO A 36 -12.84 -10.66 2.85
N ASN A 37 -12.33 -10.94 1.66
CA ASN A 37 -12.68 -12.10 0.87
C ASN A 37 -11.55 -13.15 0.83
N HIS A 38 -10.40 -12.86 1.44
CA HIS A 38 -9.24 -13.75 1.50
C HIS A 38 -8.71 -14.10 0.10
N LEU A 39 -8.62 -13.08 -0.75
CA LEU A 39 -8.20 -13.23 -2.14
C LEU A 39 -6.71 -13.52 -2.23
N LYS A 40 -6.34 -14.44 -3.12
CA LYS A 40 -4.95 -14.74 -3.45
C LYS A 40 -4.44 -13.86 -4.59
N GLU A 41 -3.13 -13.90 -4.79
CA GLU A 41 -2.43 -13.14 -5.83
C GLU A 41 -3.17 -13.12 -7.18
N ASP A 42 -3.50 -14.28 -7.74
CA ASP A 42 -4.15 -14.45 -9.05
C ASP A 42 -5.58 -13.85 -9.15
N GLN A 43 -6.21 -13.58 -8.01
CA GLN A 43 -7.54 -12.98 -7.91
C GLN A 43 -7.49 -11.46 -7.73
N LEU A 44 -6.32 -10.90 -7.43
CA LEU A 44 -6.11 -9.48 -7.20
C LEU A 44 -5.60 -8.79 -8.46
N SER A 45 -6.35 -7.78 -8.91
CA SER A 45 -5.92 -6.98 -10.05
C SER A 45 -4.69 -6.12 -9.73
N PRO A 46 -3.88 -5.75 -10.73
CA PRO A 46 -2.72 -4.89 -10.52
C PRO A 46 -3.07 -3.57 -9.81
N GLN A 47 -4.24 -3.00 -10.09
CA GLN A 47 -4.70 -1.76 -9.45
C GLN A 47 -4.98 -1.95 -7.95
N ALA A 48 -5.60 -3.07 -7.56
CA ALA A 48 -5.84 -3.37 -6.14
C ALA A 48 -4.50 -3.56 -5.39
N ARG A 49 -3.54 -4.25 -6.01
CA ARG A 49 -2.19 -4.45 -5.45
C ARG A 49 -1.42 -3.12 -5.32
N MET A 50 -1.52 -2.24 -6.32
CA MET A 50 -0.94 -0.89 -6.26
C MET A 50 -1.57 -0.05 -5.14
N MET A 51 -2.89 -0.09 -4.97
CA MET A 51 -3.54 0.62 -3.87
C MET A 51 -3.12 0.09 -2.50
N ALA A 52 -3.03 -1.23 -2.33
CA ALA A 52 -2.57 -1.82 -1.07
C ALA A 52 -1.16 -1.34 -0.69
N LEU A 53 -0.23 -1.33 -1.66
CA LEU A 53 1.13 -0.82 -1.45
C LEU A 53 1.14 0.65 -1.05
N ALA A 54 0.37 1.49 -1.75
CA ALA A 54 0.28 2.93 -1.48
C ALA A 54 -0.34 3.23 -0.11
N ASP A 55 -1.45 2.57 0.23
CA ASP A 55 -2.17 2.71 1.50
C ASP A 55 -1.28 2.32 2.69
N ILE A 56 -0.55 1.21 2.58
CA ILE A 56 0.38 0.76 3.62
C ILE A 56 1.51 1.78 3.82
N PHE A 57 2.11 2.28 2.73
CA PHE A 57 3.20 3.24 2.84
C PHE A 57 2.74 4.56 3.49
N GLU A 58 1.60 5.08 3.05
CA GLU A 58 0.98 6.28 3.62
C GLU A 58 0.66 6.07 5.10
N ALA A 59 0.01 4.97 5.47
CA ALA A 59 -0.32 4.66 6.86
C ALA A 59 0.90 4.50 7.78
N LEU A 60 2.03 4.01 7.27
CA LEU A 60 3.27 3.87 8.04
C LEU A 60 3.97 5.21 8.27
N THR A 61 3.88 6.11 7.29
CA THR A 61 4.60 7.40 7.27
C THR A 61 3.77 8.58 7.76
N ALA A 62 2.45 8.44 7.79
CA ALA A 62 1.49 9.45 8.23
C ALA A 62 1.83 10.01 9.62
N ARG A 63 1.65 11.32 9.77
CA ARG A 63 1.97 12.10 10.97
C ARG A 63 0.88 11.99 12.04
N ASP A 64 -0.30 11.53 11.64
CA ASP A 64 -1.60 12.04 12.08
C ASP A 64 -2.15 11.37 13.33
N ARG A 65 -1.33 10.64 14.09
CA ARG A 65 -1.79 10.02 15.33
C ARG A 65 -1.33 10.89 16.50
N PRO A 66 -2.25 11.54 17.26
CA PRO A 66 -1.92 12.40 18.40
C PRO A 66 -1.01 11.75 19.45
N TYR A 67 -0.88 10.42 19.41
CA TYR A 67 -0.17 9.59 20.37
C TYR A 67 0.99 8.78 19.76
N LYS A 68 1.27 8.92 18.46
CA LYS A 68 2.32 8.13 17.79
C LYS A 68 2.96 8.94 16.67
N LYS A 69 4.24 9.27 16.82
CA LYS A 69 5.03 9.82 15.72
C LYS A 69 5.01 8.82 14.56
N GLY A 70 4.81 9.34 13.35
CA GLY A 70 4.96 8.55 12.12
C GLY A 70 6.36 7.92 12.07
N LYS A 71 6.48 6.81 11.37
CA LYS A 71 7.77 6.11 11.24
C LYS A 71 8.75 6.95 10.43
N THR A 72 10.04 6.71 10.62
CA THR A 72 11.04 7.25 9.67
C THR A 72 10.89 6.55 8.32
N LEU A 73 11.41 7.18 7.27
CA LEU A 73 11.36 6.65 5.92
C LEU A 73 12.06 5.28 5.84
N SER A 74 13.22 5.14 6.48
CA SER A 74 13.96 3.88 6.55
C SER A 74 13.19 2.78 7.27
N GLU A 75 12.51 3.09 8.38
CA GLU A 75 11.66 2.15 9.11
C GLU A 75 10.48 1.66 8.26
N ALA A 76 9.79 2.57 7.57
CA ALA A 76 8.65 2.23 6.72
C ALA A 76 9.09 1.32 5.57
N MET A 77 10.18 1.68 4.87
CA MET A 77 10.72 0.89 3.76
C MET A 77 11.20 -0.49 4.21
N LYS A 78 11.83 -0.59 5.40
CA LYS A 78 12.23 -1.87 5.98
C LYS A 78 11.03 -2.77 6.26
N ILE A 79 9.96 -2.24 6.87
CA ILE A 79 8.72 -3.00 7.11
C ILE A 79 8.13 -3.50 5.79
N MET A 80 8.01 -2.63 4.79
CA MET A 80 7.48 -3.01 3.48
C MET A 80 8.33 -4.08 2.79
N SER A 81 9.65 -4.06 2.96
CA SER A 81 10.52 -5.11 2.41
C SER A 81 10.23 -6.49 3.01
N PHE A 82 9.93 -6.57 4.31
CA PHE A 82 9.49 -7.81 4.95
C PHE A 82 8.10 -8.22 4.46
N MET A 83 7.17 -7.26 4.34
CA MET A 83 5.84 -7.53 3.78
C MET A 83 5.90 -8.07 2.35
N ALA A 84 6.83 -7.60 1.53
CA ALA A 84 7.05 -8.14 0.19
C ALA A 84 7.59 -9.58 0.24
N LYS A 85 8.57 -9.85 1.10
CA LYS A 85 9.13 -11.19 1.32
C LYS A 85 8.06 -12.19 1.80
N ASP A 86 7.19 -11.75 2.70
CA ASP A 86 6.10 -12.54 3.28
C ASP A 86 4.88 -12.64 2.35
N LYS A 87 4.94 -12.10 1.12
CA LYS A 87 3.82 -12.07 0.17
C LYS A 87 2.56 -11.38 0.74
N HIS A 88 2.72 -10.42 1.64
CA HIS A 88 1.64 -9.53 2.05
C HIS A 88 1.35 -8.47 0.99
N ILE A 89 2.39 -7.95 0.33
CA ILE A 89 2.31 -7.01 -0.80
C ILE A 89 3.02 -7.59 -2.02
N ASP A 90 2.77 -6.99 -3.19
CA ASP A 90 3.37 -7.41 -4.45
C ASP A 90 4.88 -7.07 -4.51
N PRO A 91 5.77 -8.09 -4.57
CA PRO A 91 7.21 -7.85 -4.60
C PRO A 91 7.69 -7.11 -5.84
N GLU A 92 7.05 -7.34 -6.99
CA GLU A 92 7.45 -6.68 -8.24
C GLU A 92 7.05 -5.20 -8.22
N LEU A 93 5.86 -4.89 -7.69
CA LEU A 93 5.46 -3.50 -7.48
C LEU A 93 6.36 -2.79 -6.45
N PHE A 94 6.72 -3.48 -5.36
CA PHE A 94 7.65 -2.93 -4.37
C PHE A 94 9.04 -2.65 -4.97
N LYS A 95 9.54 -3.56 -5.81
CA LYS A 95 10.79 -3.37 -6.55
C LYS A 95 10.75 -2.15 -7.45
N ILE A 96 9.66 -1.95 -8.20
CA ILE A 96 9.46 -0.75 -9.03
C ILE A 96 9.41 0.51 -8.15
N PHE A 97 8.67 0.46 -7.03
CA PHE A 97 8.53 1.58 -6.10
C PHE A 97 9.88 2.05 -5.53
N VAL A 98 10.78 1.10 -5.20
CA VAL A 98 12.15 1.40 -4.75
C VAL A 98 13.01 1.91 -5.91
N LYS A 99 13.05 1.19 -7.03
CA LYS A 99 13.91 1.49 -8.18
C LYS A 99 13.67 2.89 -8.73
N GLU A 100 12.40 3.26 -8.89
CA GLU A 100 11.99 4.56 -9.43
C GLU A 100 11.99 5.66 -8.35
N LYS A 101 12.45 5.36 -7.12
CA LYS A 101 12.52 6.28 -5.97
C LYS A 101 11.21 6.99 -5.66
N LEU A 102 10.09 6.31 -5.91
CA LEU A 102 8.76 6.87 -5.67
C LEU A 102 8.51 7.15 -4.18
N TYR A 103 9.05 6.29 -3.31
CA TYR A 103 9.02 6.48 -1.85
C TYR A 103 9.68 7.80 -1.43
N LEU A 104 10.83 8.14 -2.03
CA LEU A 104 11.58 9.33 -1.70
C LEU A 104 10.88 10.58 -2.22
N LYS A 105 10.42 10.54 -3.48
CA LYS A 105 9.63 11.63 -4.05
C LYS A 105 8.40 11.95 -3.21
N TYR A 106 7.65 10.92 -2.80
CA TYR A 106 6.50 11.12 -1.93
C TYR A 106 6.91 11.70 -0.57
N ALA A 107 7.98 11.19 0.04
CA ALA A 107 8.47 11.65 1.33
C ALA A 107 8.85 13.14 1.30
N GLU A 108 9.59 13.57 0.28
CA GLU A 108 9.98 14.97 0.09
C GLU A 108 8.78 15.91 -0.07
N GLU A 109 7.70 15.43 -0.70
CA GLU A 109 6.48 16.20 -0.94
C GLU A 109 5.51 16.22 0.26
N ASN A 110 5.48 15.15 1.08
CA ASN A 110 4.37 14.91 2.02
C ASN A 110 4.78 14.57 3.47
N MET A 111 6.02 14.13 3.72
CA MET A 111 6.48 13.77 5.07
C MET A 111 7.11 14.96 5.80
N ASP A 112 7.14 14.90 7.13
CA ASP A 112 7.94 15.85 7.91
C ASP A 112 9.44 15.61 7.61
N PRO A 113 10.23 16.65 7.32
CA PRO A 113 11.66 16.50 7.03
C PRO A 113 12.44 15.74 8.13
N SER A 114 11.98 15.79 9.38
CA SER A 114 12.60 15.04 10.48
C SER A 114 12.39 13.51 10.41
N GLN A 115 11.47 13.03 9.58
CA GLN A 115 11.23 11.60 9.32
C GLN A 115 12.04 11.08 8.13
N ILE A 116 12.65 11.95 7.32
CA ILE A 116 13.34 11.58 6.08
C ILE A 116 14.81 11.27 6.40
N ASP A 117 15.08 10.01 6.69
CA ASP A 117 16.42 9.46 6.94
C ASP A 117 16.91 8.59 5.78
N GLU A 118 18.15 8.10 5.87
CA GLU A 118 18.77 7.30 4.82
C GLU A 118 18.12 5.91 4.72
N VAL A 119 17.68 5.54 3.52
CA VAL A 119 17.09 4.24 3.22
C VAL A 119 18.14 3.31 2.65
N ASP A 120 18.19 2.08 3.16
CA ASP A 120 19.10 1.03 2.66
C ASP A 120 18.89 0.78 1.15
N PRO A 121 19.93 1.00 0.31
CA PRO A 121 19.84 0.88 -1.14
C PRO A 121 19.61 -0.56 -1.64
N SER A 122 19.72 -1.56 -0.77
CA SER A 122 19.52 -2.97 -1.11
C SER A 122 18.06 -3.45 -1.02
N LEU A 123 17.14 -2.66 -0.46
CA LEU A 123 15.76 -3.09 -0.16
C LEU A 123 14.91 -3.47 -1.38
N GLY A 124 15.32 -3.12 -2.59
CA GLY A 124 14.62 -3.43 -3.85
C GLY A 124 15.39 -4.35 -4.82
N GLN A 125 16.45 -5.01 -4.35
CA GLN A 125 17.29 -5.87 -5.19
C GLN A 125 16.71 -7.28 -5.29
#